data_AF-A0A452QFQ3-F1
#
_entry.id   AF-A0A452QFQ3-F1
#
_cell.length_a   1.000
_cell.length_b   1.000
_cell.length_c   1.000
_cell.angle_alpha   90.00
_cell.angle_beta   90.00
_cell.angle_gamma   90.00
#
_symmetry.space_group_name_H-M   'P 1'
#
loop_
_entity.id
_entity.type
_entity.pdbx_description
1 polymer ?
#
loop_
_entity_poly.entity_id
_entity_poly.type
_entity_poly.pdbx_seq_one_letter_code
_entity_poly.pdbx_strand_id
1 'polypeptide(L)'
;SKGYFYFDGLCCFCFLSLSLKFGDAEIPKGLVIRFTLTSDNKLYLQSWFSLQRVEIIFNNSIQATFNATGIYAPSSYSYHCQRVSSLQRYDALLLPSYTDDMSSLWEVTFVDFQVIN
;
A
#
# COMPACT_ATOMS: atom_id res chain seq x y z
N SER A 1 -9.76 -14.03 11.38
CA SER A 1 -8.36 -13.68 11.74
C SER A 1 -8.37 -12.29 12.37
N LYS A 2 -7.59 -12.07 13.44
CA LYS A 2 -7.39 -10.71 13.97
C LYS A 2 -6.24 -10.07 13.18
N GLY A 3 -6.51 -8.97 12.51
CA GLY A 3 -5.48 -8.15 11.86
C GLY A 3 -5.06 -7.04 12.82
N TYR A 4 -3.76 -6.81 12.96
CA TYR A 4 -3.25 -5.68 13.74
C TYR A 4 -2.62 -4.67 12.79
N PHE A 5 -2.91 -3.39 13.02
CA PHE A 5 -2.37 -2.26 12.29
C PHE A 5 -1.13 -1.75 13.03
N TYR A 6 -0.01 -1.62 12.31
CA TYR A 6 1.18 -0.95 12.84
C TYR A 6 1.60 0.15 11.89
N PHE A 7 1.78 1.35 12.44
CA PHE A 7 2.34 2.51 11.75
C PHE A 7 3.82 2.60 12.12
N ASP A 8 4.69 2.55 11.11
CA ASP A 8 6.11 2.82 11.29
C ASP A 8 6.48 3.98 10.34
N GLY A 9 6.44 5.19 10.89
CA GLY A 9 6.67 6.43 10.18
C GLY A 9 7.54 7.36 11.00
N LEU A 10 8.74 7.65 10.53
CA LEU A 10 9.46 8.85 10.97
C LEU A 10 8.88 10.04 10.23
N CYS A 11 8.30 10.99 10.97
CA CYS A 11 7.75 12.26 10.46
C CYS A 11 8.74 13.07 9.59
N CYS A 12 10.03 12.75 9.62
CA CYS A 12 11.09 13.39 8.85
C CYS A 12 11.49 12.67 7.55
N PHE A 13 10.98 11.47 7.26
CA PHE A 13 11.12 10.86 5.94
C PHE A 13 9.86 11.17 5.14
N CYS A 14 9.98 11.65 3.90
CA CYS A 14 8.85 11.86 2.99
C CYS A 14 8.08 10.58 2.66
N PHE A 15 8.46 9.43 3.22
CA PHE A 15 7.89 8.10 3.01
C PHE A 15 7.27 7.58 4.33
N LEU A 16 5.97 7.31 4.32
CA LEU A 16 5.23 6.70 5.42
C LEU A 16 4.93 5.24 5.07
N SER A 17 5.17 4.31 6.01
CA SER A 17 4.83 2.89 5.82
C SER A 17 3.73 2.43 6.77
N LEU A 18 2.63 1.93 6.19
CA LEU A 18 1.51 1.30 6.91
C LEU A 18 1.54 -0.20 6.65
N SER A 19 1.55 -1.03 7.71
CA SER A 19 1.56 -2.49 7.56
C SER A 19 0.34 -3.13 8.23
N LEU A 20 -0.36 -3.97 7.47
CA LEU A 20 -1.45 -4.82 7.94
C LEU A 20 -0.90 -6.23 8.15
N LYS A 21 -0.84 -6.70 9.38
CA LYS A 21 -0.39 -8.06 9.68
C LYS A 21 -1.59 -8.96 9.95
N PHE A 22 -1.72 -10.02 9.17
CA PHE A 22 -2.70 -11.08 9.33
C PHE A 22 -1.99 -12.33 9.85
N GLY A 23 -2.33 -12.76 11.06
CA GLY A 23 -1.70 -13.91 11.71
C GLY A 23 -1.94 -13.89 13.22
N ASP A 24 -1.41 -14.88 13.92
CA ASP A 24 -1.38 -14.87 15.39
C ASP A 24 -0.12 -14.16 15.88
N ALA A 25 -0.16 -13.53 17.05
CA ALA A 25 1.02 -12.97 17.71
C ALA A 25 2.05 -14.07 18.02
N GLU A 26 1.60 -15.31 18.19
CA GLU A 26 2.44 -16.47 18.53
C GLU A 26 3.05 -17.17 17.31
N ILE A 27 2.51 -16.98 16.10
CA ILE A 27 2.98 -17.63 14.87
C ILE A 27 3.44 -16.57 13.87
N PRO A 28 4.75 -16.30 13.76
CA PRO A 28 5.29 -15.23 12.91
C PRO A 28 5.14 -15.45 11.40
N LYS A 29 4.56 -16.57 10.96
CA LYS A 29 4.25 -16.90 9.55
C LYS A 29 3.02 -16.14 9.02
N GLY A 30 2.89 -14.87 9.39
CA GLY A 30 1.77 -14.03 9.01
C GLY A 30 1.91 -13.47 7.60
N LEU A 31 0.77 -13.18 6.97
CA LEU A 31 0.70 -12.37 5.76
C LEU A 31 0.76 -10.90 6.18
N VAL A 32 1.68 -10.13 5.62
CA VAL A 32 1.78 -8.69 5.84
C VAL A 32 1.54 -7.95 4.53
N ILE A 33 0.60 -7.01 4.53
CA ILE A 33 0.38 -6.09 3.42
C ILE A 33 0.96 -4.74 3.84
N ARG A 34 2.01 -4.28 3.16
CA ARG A 34 2.67 -3.01 3.45
C ARG A 34 2.35 -1.99 2.37
N PHE A 35 1.88 -0.82 2.78
CA PHE A 35 1.62 0.34 1.94
C PHE A 35 2.70 1.37 2.18
N THR A 36 3.34 1.85 1.11
CA THR A 36 4.29 2.96 1.17
C THR A 36 3.66 4.19 0.55
N LEU A 37 3.43 5.22 1.36
CA LEU A 37 2.93 6.52 0.93
C LEU A 37 4.08 7.52 0.86
N THR A 38 3.94 8.51 -0.02
CA THR A 38 4.85 9.67 -0.07
C THR A 38 4.10 10.97 0.04
N SER A 39 4.66 11.92 0.78
CA SER A 39 4.17 13.30 0.83
C SER A 39 4.96 14.20 -0.12
N ASP A 40 4.26 14.85 -1.04
CA ASP A 40 4.77 15.88 -1.93
C ASP A 40 4.33 17.26 -1.42
N ASN A 41 5.26 18.04 -0.89
CA ASN A 41 5.02 19.46 -0.57
C ASN A 41 5.24 20.32 -1.82
N LYS A 42 4.33 20.21 -2.81
CA LYS A 42 4.46 20.94 -4.08
C LYS A 42 4.17 22.45 -3.95
N LEU A 43 3.40 22.87 -2.93
CA LEU A 43 3.05 24.28 -2.69
C LEU A 43 2.95 24.58 -1.19
N TYR A 44 3.32 25.80 -0.78
CA TYR A 44 3.28 26.26 0.62
C TYR A 44 1.89 26.17 1.29
N LEU A 45 0.80 26.04 0.51
CA LEU A 45 -0.58 26.07 1.00
C LEU A 45 -1.27 24.70 0.99
N GLN A 46 -0.74 23.72 0.25
CA GLN A 46 -1.39 22.41 0.15
C GLN A 46 -0.38 21.31 -0.17
N SER A 47 -0.19 20.41 0.80
CA SER A 47 0.57 19.18 0.61
C SER A 47 -0.33 18.11 0.01
N TRP A 48 0.29 17.21 -0.75
CA TRP A 48 -0.37 16.05 -1.33
C TRP A 48 0.33 14.80 -0.83
N PHE A 49 -0.41 13.71 -0.75
CA PHE A 49 0.19 12.40 -0.62
C PHE A 49 -0.20 11.51 -1.80
N SER A 50 0.63 10.50 -2.05
CA SER A 50 0.36 9.45 -3.02
C SER A 50 0.76 8.11 -2.45
N LEU A 51 0.01 7.06 -2.80
CA LEU A 51 0.45 5.69 -2.57
C LEU A 51 1.46 5.34 -3.66
N GLN A 52 2.66 4.94 -3.27
CA GLN A 52 3.73 4.57 -4.20
C GLN A 52 3.76 3.08 -4.44
N ARG A 53 3.72 2.29 -3.36
CA ARG A 53 3.87 0.84 -3.43
C ARG A 53 2.97 0.09 -2.48
N VAL A 54 2.58 -1.10 -2.89
CA VAL A 54 1.95 -2.14 -2.07
C VAL A 54 2.80 -3.39 -2.14
N GLU A 55 3.24 -3.89 -0.99
CA GLU A 55 4.06 -5.09 -0.90
C GLU A 55 3.30 -6.18 -0.15
N ILE A 56 3.32 -7.39 -0.70
CA ILE A 56 2.81 -8.60 -0.08
C ILE A 56 4.00 -9.35 0.49
N ILE A 57 4.06 -9.44 1.81
CA ILE A 57 5.15 -10.10 2.54
C ILE A 57 4.57 -11.33 3.21
N PHE A 58 5.17 -12.48 2.96
CA PHE A 58 4.76 -13.75 3.55
C PHE A 58 6.01 -14.46 4.05
N ASN A 59 5.94 -15.04 5.25
CA ASN A 59 7.10 -15.66 5.90
C ASN A 59 8.34 -14.74 5.91
N ASN A 60 8.14 -13.45 6.22
CA ASN A 60 9.20 -12.43 6.29
C ASN A 60 9.95 -12.15 4.97
N SER A 61 9.43 -12.63 3.83
CA SER A 61 9.99 -12.37 2.50
C SER A 61 8.95 -11.66 1.63
N ILE A 62 9.39 -10.64 0.89
CA ILE A 62 8.54 -9.95 -0.11
C ILE A 62 8.23 -10.97 -1.21
N GLN A 63 6.95 -11.24 -1.43
CA GLN A 63 6.46 -12.15 -2.46
C GLN A 63 5.98 -11.43 -3.71
N ALA A 64 5.49 -10.20 -3.54
CA ALA A 64 5.03 -9.37 -4.64
C ALA A 64 5.16 -7.90 -4.27
N THR A 65 5.52 -7.10 -5.27
CA THR A 65 5.60 -5.64 -5.19
C THR A 65 4.76 -5.04 -6.30
N PHE A 66 3.79 -4.22 -5.94
CA PHE A 66 2.96 -3.47 -6.88
C PHE A 66 3.25 -1.98 -6.79
N ASN A 67 3.48 -1.35 -7.93
CA ASN A 67 3.50 0.10 -8.07
C ASN A 67 2.06 0.60 -8.18
N ALA A 68 1.70 1.53 -7.31
CA ALA A 68 0.39 2.16 -7.34
C ALA A 68 0.39 3.31 -8.36
N THR A 69 -0.65 3.37 -9.18
CA THR A 69 -0.87 4.43 -10.16
C THR A 69 -2.22 5.10 -9.88
N GLY A 70 -2.28 6.43 -9.99
CA GLY A 70 -3.55 7.16 -9.83
C GLY A 70 -4.13 7.20 -8.41
N ILE A 71 -3.35 6.86 -7.38
CA ILE A 71 -3.79 6.88 -5.98
C ILE A 71 -3.09 8.04 -5.24
N TYR A 72 -3.76 9.19 -5.18
CA TYR A 72 -3.25 10.41 -4.56
C TYR A 72 -4.39 11.32 -4.09
N ALA A 73 -4.15 12.11 -3.05
CA ALA A 73 -5.09 13.10 -2.54
C ALA A 73 -4.35 14.24 -1.82
N PRO A 74 -4.97 15.41 -1.65
CA PRO A 74 -4.41 16.42 -0.75
C PRO A 74 -4.36 15.89 0.68
N SER A 75 -3.33 16.22 1.45
CA SER A 75 -3.13 15.68 2.81
C SER A 75 -4.23 16.07 3.82
N SER A 76 -5.08 17.04 3.49
CA SER A 76 -6.26 17.40 4.28
C SER A 76 -7.50 16.54 3.99
N TYR A 77 -7.45 15.64 3.00
CA TYR A 77 -8.54 14.77 2.59
C TYR A 77 -8.06 13.32 2.51
N SER A 78 -8.99 12.36 2.60
CA SER A 78 -8.69 10.96 2.31
C SER A 78 -8.89 10.65 0.83
N TYR A 79 -8.09 9.74 0.29
CA TYR A 79 -8.40 9.08 -0.98
C TYR A 79 -9.43 7.98 -0.71
N HIS A 80 -10.51 7.92 -1.49
CA HIS A 80 -11.51 6.85 -1.46
C HIS A 80 -11.73 6.32 -2.87
N CYS A 81 -11.73 4.99 -3.03
CA CYS A 81 -12.07 4.33 -4.27
C CYS A 81 -12.77 3.02 -3.99
N GLN A 82 -13.86 2.75 -4.72
CA GLN A 82 -14.62 1.52 -4.57
C GLN A 82 -13.78 0.26 -4.82
N ARG A 83 -12.78 0.35 -5.70
CA ARG A 83 -11.93 -0.78 -6.05
C ARG A 83 -10.53 -0.34 -6.46
N VAL A 84 -9.53 -0.93 -5.81
CA VAL A 84 -8.12 -0.82 -6.19
C VAL A 84 -7.61 -2.23 -6.47
N SER A 85 -7.15 -2.52 -7.68
CA SER A 85 -6.83 -3.89 -8.10
C SER A 85 -5.58 -3.97 -8.96
N SER A 86 -4.93 -5.13 -8.97
CA SER A 86 -3.88 -5.46 -9.94
C SER A 86 -4.41 -6.03 -11.26
N LEU A 87 -5.71 -6.29 -11.35
CA LEU A 87 -6.32 -6.92 -12.52
C LEU A 87 -6.74 -5.88 -13.55
N GLN A 88 -6.38 -6.11 -14.82
CA GLN A 88 -6.70 -5.23 -15.94
C GLN A 88 -8.21 -5.02 -16.14
N ARG A 89 -9.02 -6.04 -15.84
CA ARG A 89 -10.50 -5.92 -15.89
C ARG A 89 -11.09 -4.88 -14.92
N TYR A 90 -10.28 -4.37 -14.00
CA TYR A 90 -10.64 -3.38 -12.98
C TYR A 90 -9.71 -2.15 -13.02
N ASP A 91 -9.30 -1.74 -14.23
CA ASP A 91 -8.45 -0.57 -14.49
C ASP A 91 -7.06 -0.59 -13.83
N ALA A 92 -6.62 -1.77 -13.33
CA ALA A 92 -5.29 -2.10 -12.80
C ALA A 92 -4.51 -0.93 -12.19
N LEU A 93 -5.04 -0.31 -11.12
CA LEU A 93 -4.33 0.73 -10.37
C LEU A 93 -3.06 0.22 -9.67
N LEU A 94 -2.89 -1.09 -9.54
CA LEU A 94 -1.70 -1.75 -8.98
C LEU A 94 -0.96 -2.52 -10.07
N LEU A 95 0.13 -1.96 -10.57
CA LEU A 95 0.94 -2.62 -11.61
C LEU A 95 2.08 -3.40 -10.96
N PRO A 96 2.31 -4.67 -11.33
CA PRO A 96 3.45 -5.43 -10.78
C PRO A 96 4.76 -4.72 -11.12
N SER A 97 5.68 -4.65 -10.15
CA SER A 97 7.01 -4.08 -10.36
C SER A 97 7.85 -5.01 -11.22
N TYR A 98 8.45 -4.48 -12.29
CA TYR A 98 9.31 -5.23 -13.23
C TYR A 98 10.50 -5.93 -12.58
N THR A 99 10.88 -5.54 -11.37
CA THR A 99 12.02 -6.10 -10.63
C THR A 99 11.72 -7.45 -9.99
N ASP A 100 10.47 -7.90 -10.00
CA ASP A 100 10.01 -9.00 -9.16
C ASP A 100 9.06 -9.92 -9.95
N ASP A 101 9.62 -10.90 -10.66
CA ASP A 101 8.91 -11.88 -11.53
C ASP A 101 7.74 -12.55 -10.79
N MET A 102 7.86 -12.71 -9.47
CA MET A 102 6.87 -13.33 -8.60
C MET A 102 5.60 -12.48 -8.43
N SER A 103 5.66 -11.17 -8.66
CA SER A 103 4.51 -10.27 -8.54
C SER A 103 3.38 -10.62 -9.49
N SER A 104 3.71 -11.20 -10.65
CA SER A 104 2.73 -11.68 -11.64
C SER A 104 1.89 -12.87 -11.15
N LEU A 105 2.34 -13.58 -10.11
CA LEU A 105 1.66 -14.72 -9.52
C LEU A 105 0.62 -14.33 -8.46
N TRP A 106 0.58 -13.05 -8.08
CA TRP A 106 -0.31 -12.53 -7.05
C TRP A 106 -1.39 -11.62 -7.65
N GLU A 107 -2.64 -11.91 -7.33
CA GLU A 107 -3.76 -11.03 -7.63
C GLU A 107 -4.19 -10.32 -6.35
N VAL A 108 -4.21 -8.99 -6.37
CA VAL A 108 -4.61 -8.18 -5.23
C VAL A 108 -5.79 -7.31 -5.63
N THR A 109 -6.84 -7.33 -4.83
CA THR A 109 -7.99 -6.44 -4.99
C THR A 109 -8.47 -5.97 -3.63
N PHE A 110 -8.43 -4.66 -3.41
CA PHE A 110 -9.05 -3.99 -2.28
C PHE A 110 -10.44 -3.50 -2.73
N VAL A 111 -11.43 -3.70 -1.87
CA VAL A 111 -12.80 -3.23 -2.06
C VAL A 111 -13.09 -2.19 -0.99
N ASP A 112 -13.73 -1.09 -1.38
CA ASP A 112 -14.01 0.04 -0.50
C ASP A 112 -12.73 0.59 0.16
N PHE A 113 -11.75 0.92 -0.69
CA PHE A 113 -10.42 1.31 -0.27
C PHE A 113 -10.39 2.79 0.13
N GLN A 114 -9.97 3.07 1.36
CA GLN A 114 -9.76 4.43 1.86
C GLN A 114 -8.42 4.57 2.57
N VAL A 115 -7.68 5.63 2.26
CA VAL A 115 -6.39 5.92 2.90
C VAL A 115 -6.20 7.42 3.12
N ILE A 116 -5.49 7.77 4.19
CA ILE A 116 -5.08 9.12 4.56
C ILE A 116 -3.63 9.07 5.04
N ASN A 117 -2.86 10.11 4.77
CA ASN A 117 -1.46 10.27 5.20
C ASN A 117 -1.35 11.10 6.47
#